data_AF-A0A8T5F5R0-F1
#
_entry.id   AF-A0A8T5F5R0-F1
#
_cell.length_a   1.000
_cell.length_b   1.000
_cell.length_c   1.000
_cell.angle_alpha   90.00
_cell.angle_beta   90.00
_cell.angle_gamma   90.00
#
_symmetry.space_group_name_H-M   'P 1'
#
loop_
_entity.id
_entity.type
_entity.pdbx_description
1 polymer ?
#
loop_
_entity_poly.entity_id
_entity_poly.type
_entity_poly.pdbx_seq_one_letter_code
_entity_poly.pdbx_strand_id
1 'polypeptide(L)'
;MQQQLMGRMVQMGLGAELIYAFIIIISSLMIYFGTKELYELTKYKGIKYFREAFLLFAIAFFFRSFIKSIMILFGLSRPHDFQLLGIVSLFIFLYTITLAMFYLLYSIMWKKWRKSPKIIYLFHILAILIAILSLITGNITIILLVNILLLILILSITYIAHKNPRKKGQSIHLIYVLLSLFLILNVIDILIPNFLQLYQLMIYLLSIGIFLLIFYKVLKKSGSD
;
A
#
# COMPACT_ATOMS: atom_id res chain seq x y z
N MET A 1 -12.16 -23.52 29.80
CA MET A 1 -11.36 -22.29 30.00
C MET A 1 -10.52 -21.89 28.78
N GLN A 2 -9.78 -22.81 28.14
CA GLN A 2 -8.99 -22.51 26.92
C GLN A 2 -9.82 -22.01 25.71
N GLN A 3 -11.00 -22.57 25.46
CA GLN A 3 -11.87 -22.12 24.35
C GLN A 3 -12.40 -20.68 24.52
N GLN A 4 -12.65 -20.23 25.75
CA GLN A 4 -13.07 -18.84 26.03
C GLN A 4 -11.92 -17.83 25.84
N LEU A 5 -10.69 -18.22 26.18
CA LEU A 5 -9.50 -17.39 25.93
C LEU A 5 -9.22 -17.27 24.42
N MET A 6 -9.38 -18.35 23.66
CA MET A 6 -9.23 -18.35 22.21
C MET A 6 -10.25 -17.43 21.52
N GLY A 7 -11.52 -17.47 21.94
CA GLY A 7 -12.56 -16.59 21.40
C GLY A 7 -12.31 -15.09 21.65
N ARG A 8 -11.79 -14.73 22.83
CA ARG A 8 -11.45 -13.32 23.16
C ARG A 8 -10.25 -12.80 22.34
N MET A 9 -9.25 -13.63 22.07
CA MET A 9 -8.10 -13.24 21.25
C MET A 9 -8.49 -13.00 19.78
N VAL A 10 -9.42 -13.78 19.23
CA VAL A 10 -9.95 -13.58 17.87
C VAL A 10 -10.75 -12.28 17.76
N GLN A 11 -11.57 -11.95 18.77
CA GLN A 11 -12.35 -10.71 18.79
C GLN A 11 -11.48 -9.45 18.88
N MET A 12 -10.39 -9.46 19.65
CA MET A 12 -9.45 -8.34 19.70
C MET A 12 -8.73 -8.12 18.36
N GLY A 13 -8.41 -9.19 17.63
CA GLY A 13 -7.76 -9.11 16.32
C GLY A 13 -8.61 -8.39 15.27
N LEU A 14 -9.91 -8.70 15.20
CA LEU A 14 -10.83 -8.10 14.22
C LEU A 14 -11.00 -6.60 14.45
N GLY A 15 -11.23 -6.18 15.70
CA GLY A 15 -11.40 -4.76 16.04
C GLY A 15 -10.16 -3.92 15.71
N ALA A 16 -8.98 -4.42 16.07
CA ALA A 16 -7.71 -3.74 15.76
C ALA A 16 -7.48 -3.60 14.25
N GLU A 17 -7.82 -4.64 13.48
CA GLU A 17 -7.70 -4.62 12.03
C GLU A 17 -8.66 -3.65 11.35
N LEU A 18 -9.91 -3.57 11.79
CA LEU A 18 -10.88 -2.59 11.27
C LEU A 18 -10.43 -1.16 11.55
N ILE A 19 -9.98 -0.87 12.78
CA ILE A 19 -9.46 0.46 13.15
C ILE A 19 -8.23 0.80 12.30
N TYR A 20 -7.29 -0.14 12.16
CA TYR A 20 -6.11 0.02 11.34
C TYR A 20 -6.47 0.36 9.88
N ALA A 21 -7.30 -0.47 9.25
CA ALA A 21 -7.72 -0.26 7.87
C ALA A 21 -8.46 1.08 7.69
N PHE A 22 -9.36 1.41 8.61
CA PHE A 22 -10.12 2.66 8.60
C PHE A 22 -9.20 3.89 8.62
N ILE A 23 -8.20 3.91 9.51
CA ILE A 23 -7.24 5.01 9.61
C ILE A 23 -6.44 5.14 8.31
N ILE A 24 -5.95 4.04 7.74
CA ILE A 24 -5.17 4.06 6.49
C ILE A 24 -6.05 4.51 5.31
N ILE A 25 -7.30 4.03 5.20
CA ILE A 25 -8.24 4.40 4.15
C ILE A 25 -8.57 5.89 4.21
N ILE A 26 -8.96 6.39 5.38
CA ILE A 26 -9.28 7.82 5.56
C ILE A 26 -8.06 8.67 5.26
N SER A 27 -6.90 8.35 5.82
CA SER A 27 -5.67 9.12 5.58
C SER A 27 -5.32 9.14 4.09
N SER A 28 -5.47 8.01 3.39
CA SER A 28 -5.24 7.90 1.95
C SER A 28 -6.20 8.76 1.14
N LEU A 29 -7.50 8.73 1.49
CA LEU A 29 -8.51 9.56 0.83
C LEU A 29 -8.29 11.05 1.11
N MET A 30 -7.91 11.42 2.33
CA MET A 30 -7.59 12.82 2.65
C MET A 30 -6.36 13.31 1.87
N ILE A 31 -5.32 12.49 1.71
CA ILE A 31 -4.18 12.81 0.82
C ILE A 31 -4.65 12.94 -0.63
N TYR A 32 -5.53 12.03 -1.07
CA TYR A 32 -6.09 12.07 -2.42
C TYR A 32 -6.81 13.41 -2.69
N PHE A 33 -7.75 13.78 -1.84
CA PHE A 33 -8.53 15.01 -2.01
C PHE A 33 -7.66 16.25 -1.77
N GLY A 34 -6.82 16.28 -0.74
CA GLY A 34 -5.96 17.44 -0.44
C GLY A 34 -4.91 17.73 -1.52
N THR A 35 -4.48 16.72 -2.28
CA THR A 35 -3.55 16.93 -3.41
C THR A 35 -4.25 17.24 -4.73
N LYS A 36 -5.59 17.16 -4.80
CA LYS A 36 -6.36 17.54 -6.00
C LYS A 36 -6.23 19.04 -6.29
N GLU A 37 -6.40 19.87 -5.28
CA GLU A 37 -6.28 21.33 -5.40
C GLU A 37 -4.87 21.73 -5.86
N LEU A 38 -3.84 21.13 -5.24
CA LEU A 38 -2.43 21.31 -5.65
C LEU A 38 -2.17 20.92 -7.11
N TYR A 39 -2.82 19.85 -7.59
CA TYR A 39 -2.69 19.43 -8.98
C TYR A 39 -3.38 20.41 -9.93
N GLU A 40 -4.57 20.90 -9.58
CA GLU A 40 -5.31 21.87 -10.40
C GLU A 40 -4.53 23.18 -10.55
N LEU A 41 -3.87 23.65 -9.48
CA LEU A 41 -3.02 24.85 -9.50
C LEU A 41 -1.73 24.67 -10.30
N THR A 42 -0.97 23.60 -10.04
CA THR A 42 0.38 23.45 -10.63
C THR A 42 0.40 22.73 -11.98
N LYS A 43 -0.68 22.00 -12.33
CA LYS A 43 -0.79 21.11 -13.50
C LYS A 43 0.38 20.10 -13.63
N TYR A 44 1.11 19.85 -12.54
CA TYR A 44 2.27 18.96 -12.53
C TYR A 44 1.82 17.50 -12.47
N LYS A 45 1.96 16.75 -13.56
CA LYS A 45 1.46 15.36 -13.62
C LYS A 45 2.07 14.42 -12.59
N GLY A 46 3.25 14.72 -12.04
CA GLY A 46 3.79 13.93 -10.91
C GLY A 46 2.83 13.91 -9.72
N ILE A 47 2.20 15.04 -9.38
CA ILE A 47 1.20 15.12 -8.29
C ILE A 47 -0.04 14.29 -8.65
N LYS A 48 -0.46 14.28 -9.93
CA LYS A 48 -1.54 13.41 -10.38
C LYS A 48 -1.29 11.94 -10.02
N TYR A 49 -0.14 11.38 -10.42
CA TYR A 49 0.14 9.96 -10.15
C TYR A 49 0.40 9.68 -8.67
N PHE A 50 0.98 10.64 -7.94
CA PHE A 50 1.09 10.56 -6.49
C PHE A 50 -0.28 10.41 -5.87
N ARG A 51 -1.22 11.30 -6.21
CA ARG A 51 -2.59 11.29 -5.74
C ARG A 51 -3.30 9.98 -6.07
N GLU A 52 -3.28 9.55 -7.33
CA GLU A 52 -3.89 8.28 -7.75
C GLU A 52 -3.30 7.06 -7.02
N ALA A 53 -2.01 7.08 -6.64
CA ALA A 53 -1.44 6.01 -5.81
C ALA A 53 -2.12 5.91 -4.42
N PHE A 54 -2.46 7.04 -3.79
CA PHE A 54 -3.19 7.03 -2.52
C PHE A 54 -4.63 6.55 -2.67
N LEU A 55 -5.30 6.87 -3.78
CA LEU A 55 -6.61 6.26 -4.07
C LEU A 55 -6.50 4.73 -4.16
N LEU A 56 -5.49 4.24 -4.87
CA LEU A 56 -5.23 2.81 -5.00
C LEU A 56 -4.86 2.17 -3.66
N PHE A 57 -4.14 2.86 -2.77
CA PHE A 57 -3.92 2.40 -1.40
C PHE A 57 -5.25 2.29 -0.64
N ALA A 58 -6.13 3.29 -0.69
CA ALA A 58 -7.42 3.23 -0.02
C ALA A 58 -8.23 1.99 -0.48
N ILE A 59 -8.28 1.74 -1.78
CA ILE A 59 -8.95 0.57 -2.35
C ILE A 59 -8.28 -0.73 -1.89
N ALA A 60 -6.95 -0.81 -1.95
CA ALA A 60 -6.20 -1.99 -1.51
C ALA A 60 -6.49 -2.32 -0.04
N PHE A 61 -6.42 -1.33 0.86
CA PHE A 61 -6.64 -1.54 2.28
C PHE A 61 -8.11 -1.86 2.62
N PHE A 62 -9.06 -1.35 1.84
CA PHE A 62 -10.45 -1.78 1.92
C PHE A 62 -10.59 -3.28 1.61
N PHE A 63 -10.05 -3.75 0.49
CA PHE A 63 -10.12 -5.18 0.13
C PHE A 63 -9.31 -6.06 1.09
N ARG A 64 -8.17 -5.59 1.62
CA ARG A 64 -7.41 -6.28 2.67
C ARG A 64 -8.28 -6.52 3.90
N SER A 65 -8.92 -5.47 4.40
CA SER A 65 -9.81 -5.53 5.56
C SER A 65 -11.01 -6.45 5.31
N PHE A 66 -11.58 -6.39 4.11
CA PHE A 66 -12.66 -7.26 3.68
C PHE A 66 -12.25 -8.74 3.69
N ILE A 67 -11.10 -9.10 3.11
CA ILE A 67 -10.57 -10.46 3.11
C ILE A 67 -10.38 -10.98 4.54
N LYS A 68 -9.70 -10.21 5.39
CA LYS A 68 -9.45 -10.63 6.78
C LYS A 68 -10.73 -10.73 7.61
N SER A 69 -11.69 -9.83 7.40
CA SER A 69 -13.01 -9.91 8.05
C SER A 69 -13.73 -11.20 7.66
N ILE A 70 -13.75 -11.57 6.38
CA ILE A 70 -14.30 -12.85 5.91
C ILE A 70 -13.56 -14.03 6.55
N MET A 71 -12.22 -14.03 6.52
CA MET A 71 -11.44 -15.12 7.10
C MET A 71 -11.75 -15.34 8.58
N ILE A 72 -11.89 -14.27 9.36
CA ILE A 72 -12.22 -14.35 10.79
C ILE A 72 -13.67 -14.79 11.01
N LEU A 73 -14.63 -14.22 10.27
CA LEU A 73 -16.06 -14.55 10.42
C LEU A 73 -16.39 -16.00 10.08
N PHE A 74 -15.71 -16.57 9.07
CA PHE A 74 -15.93 -17.94 8.60
C PHE A 74 -14.89 -18.94 9.14
N GLY A 75 -13.93 -18.49 9.97
CA GLY A 75 -12.89 -19.36 10.54
C GLY A 75 -11.95 -19.97 9.49
N LEU A 76 -11.71 -19.28 8.37
CA LEU A 76 -10.93 -19.78 7.25
C LEU A 76 -9.43 -19.53 7.46
N SER A 77 -8.62 -20.52 7.06
CA SER A 77 -7.17 -20.40 7.15
C SER A 77 -6.57 -19.67 5.96
N ARG A 78 -7.22 -19.72 4.79
CA ARG A 78 -6.72 -19.08 3.55
C ARG A 78 -7.84 -18.35 2.81
N PRO A 79 -7.53 -17.25 2.10
CA PRO A 79 -8.51 -16.54 1.28
C PRO A 79 -9.12 -17.41 0.16
N HIS A 80 -8.37 -18.39 -0.35
CA HIS A 80 -8.82 -19.30 -1.41
C HIS A 80 -9.90 -20.29 -0.93
N ASP A 81 -10.02 -20.49 0.38
CA ASP A 81 -11.04 -21.36 0.95
C ASP A 81 -12.45 -20.73 0.76
N PHE A 82 -12.50 -19.41 0.56
CA PHE A 82 -13.74 -18.66 0.34
C PHE A 82 -14.08 -18.48 -1.15
N GLN A 83 -14.33 -19.58 -1.86
CA GLN A 83 -14.86 -19.63 -3.25
C GLN A 83 -14.40 -18.47 -4.17
N LEU A 84 -15.30 -17.96 -5.03
CA LEU A 84 -15.00 -16.90 -6.00
C LEU A 84 -14.72 -15.56 -5.33
N LEU A 85 -15.44 -15.22 -4.25
CA LEU A 85 -15.35 -13.89 -3.64
C LEU A 85 -13.99 -13.63 -2.98
N GLY A 86 -13.41 -14.65 -2.33
CA GLY A 86 -12.08 -14.56 -1.73
C GLY A 86 -10.99 -14.37 -2.78
N ILE A 87 -11.07 -15.11 -3.89
CA ILE A 87 -10.14 -15.01 -5.02
C ILE A 87 -10.23 -13.64 -5.69
N VAL A 88 -11.44 -13.16 -5.99
CA VAL A 88 -11.65 -11.84 -6.62
C VAL A 88 -11.19 -10.71 -5.70
N SER A 89 -11.49 -10.78 -4.41
CA SER A 89 -11.04 -9.77 -3.45
C SER A 89 -9.52 -9.74 -3.34
N LEU A 90 -8.89 -10.91 -3.29
CA LEU A 90 -7.43 -11.06 -3.25
C LEU A 90 -6.79 -10.54 -4.54
N PHE A 91 -7.37 -10.82 -5.71
CA PHE A 91 -6.94 -10.26 -6.99
C PHE A 91 -6.93 -8.73 -6.95
N ILE A 92 -8.06 -8.12 -6.57
CA ILE A 92 -8.21 -6.67 -6.54
C ILE A 92 -7.19 -6.06 -5.57
N PHE A 93 -7.02 -6.66 -4.39
CA PHE A 93 -6.00 -6.24 -3.43
C PHE A 93 -4.59 -6.25 -4.03
N LEU A 94 -4.15 -7.38 -4.59
CA LEU A 94 -2.81 -7.56 -5.16
C LEU A 94 -2.56 -6.64 -6.37
N TYR A 95 -3.57 -6.48 -7.23
CA TYR A 95 -3.49 -5.58 -8.37
C TYR A 95 -3.38 -4.13 -7.92
N THR A 96 -4.25 -3.66 -7.02
CA THR A 96 -4.29 -2.25 -6.59
C THR A 96 -3.04 -1.87 -5.80
N ILE A 97 -2.52 -2.73 -4.91
CA ILE A 97 -1.28 -2.43 -4.17
C ILE A 97 -0.06 -2.35 -5.11
N THR A 98 0.01 -3.25 -6.09
CA THR A 98 1.10 -3.27 -7.08
C THR A 98 1.04 -2.05 -8.00
N LEU A 99 -0.17 -1.69 -8.43
CA LEU A 99 -0.38 -0.51 -9.26
C LEU A 99 -0.09 0.78 -8.49
N ALA A 100 -0.47 0.87 -7.21
CA ALA A 100 -0.15 2.02 -6.35
C ALA A 100 1.36 2.25 -6.29
N MET A 101 2.14 1.17 -6.13
CA MET A 101 3.60 1.19 -6.18
C MET A 101 4.15 1.74 -7.50
N PHE A 102 3.64 1.25 -8.63
CA PHE A 102 4.04 1.77 -9.95
C PHE A 102 3.65 3.22 -10.16
N TYR A 103 2.52 3.67 -9.62
CA TYR A 103 2.09 5.07 -9.69
C TYR A 103 2.97 5.99 -8.86
N LEU A 104 3.39 5.57 -7.66
CA LEU A 104 4.41 6.29 -6.89
C LEU A 104 5.72 6.38 -7.67
N LEU A 105 6.15 5.27 -8.28
CA LEU A 105 7.36 5.24 -9.08
C LEU A 105 7.27 6.21 -10.27
N TYR A 106 6.14 6.19 -10.98
CA TYR A 106 5.88 7.09 -12.08
C TYR A 106 5.86 8.55 -11.63
N SER A 107 5.33 8.84 -10.44
CA SER A 107 5.34 10.19 -9.87
C SER A 107 6.76 10.73 -9.70
N ILE A 108 7.67 9.92 -9.14
CA ILE A 108 9.10 10.29 -8.97
C ILE A 108 9.77 10.49 -10.34
N MET A 109 9.52 9.57 -11.27
CA MET A 109 10.17 9.52 -12.59
C MET A 109 9.46 10.33 -13.68
N TRP A 110 8.39 11.05 -13.34
CA TRP A 110 7.58 11.81 -14.30
C TRP A 110 8.42 12.67 -15.25
N LYS A 111 9.45 13.38 -14.74
CA LYS A 111 10.30 14.23 -15.60
C LYS A 111 11.07 13.44 -16.66
N LYS A 112 11.50 12.20 -16.34
CA LYS A 112 12.21 11.32 -17.28
C LYS A 112 11.24 10.63 -18.24
N TRP A 113 10.06 10.23 -17.76
CA TRP A 113 9.09 9.44 -18.52
C TRP A 113 7.99 10.26 -19.22
N ARG A 114 8.04 11.59 -19.13
CA ARG A 114 7.08 12.50 -19.79
C ARG A 114 6.95 12.25 -21.29
N LYS A 115 8.03 11.85 -21.97
CA LYS A 115 8.04 11.57 -23.42
C LYS A 115 7.38 10.23 -23.80
N SER A 116 7.17 9.34 -22.82
CA SER A 116 6.70 7.97 -23.05
C SER A 116 5.47 7.69 -22.19
N PRO A 117 4.28 8.24 -22.53
CA PRO A 117 3.05 7.99 -21.78
C PRO A 117 2.66 6.50 -21.78
N LYS A 118 3.16 5.72 -22.75
CA LYS A 118 2.94 4.28 -22.87
C LYS A 118 3.40 3.46 -21.65
N ILE A 119 4.32 4.00 -20.85
CA ILE A 119 4.86 3.34 -19.65
C ILE A 119 3.75 3.04 -18.62
N ILE A 120 2.69 3.86 -18.56
CA ILE A 120 1.59 3.63 -17.62
C ILE A 120 0.82 2.36 -17.99
N TYR A 121 0.55 2.13 -19.28
CA TYR A 121 -0.10 0.90 -19.72
C TYR A 121 0.77 -0.33 -19.43
N LEU A 122 2.09 -0.21 -19.58
CA LEU A 122 3.03 -1.26 -19.18
C LEU A 122 2.90 -1.58 -17.67
N PHE A 123 2.75 -0.57 -16.82
CA PHE A 123 2.54 -0.78 -15.38
C PHE A 123 1.23 -1.47 -15.05
N HIS A 124 0.13 -1.16 -15.76
CA HIS A 124 -1.12 -1.90 -15.61
C HIS A 124 -0.96 -3.37 -16.00
N ILE A 125 -0.33 -3.64 -17.16
CA ILE A 125 -0.09 -5.01 -17.64
C ILE A 125 0.77 -5.78 -16.63
N LEU A 126 1.87 -5.18 -16.15
CA LEU A 126 2.75 -5.80 -15.15
C LEU A 126 2.03 -6.05 -13.83
N ALA A 127 1.21 -5.10 -13.36
CA ALA A 127 0.44 -5.28 -12.12
C ALA A 127 -0.59 -6.43 -12.25
N ILE A 128 -1.25 -6.55 -13.40
CA ILE A 128 -2.17 -7.66 -13.69
C ILE A 128 -1.42 -8.98 -13.72
N LEU A 129 -0.29 -9.06 -14.42
CA LEU A 129 0.53 -10.28 -14.50
C LEU A 129 1.01 -10.70 -13.11
N ILE A 130 1.49 -9.76 -12.29
CA ILE A 130 1.93 -10.02 -10.92
C ILE A 130 0.77 -10.54 -10.07
N ALA A 131 -0.41 -9.93 -10.16
CA ALA A 131 -1.59 -10.36 -9.41
C ALA A 131 -2.05 -11.77 -9.83
N ILE A 132 -2.12 -12.06 -11.14
CA ILE A 132 -2.50 -13.38 -11.67
C ILE A 132 -1.49 -14.44 -11.24
N LEU A 133 -0.19 -14.18 -11.43
CA LEU A 133 0.86 -15.12 -11.03
C LEU A 133 0.82 -15.41 -9.53
N SER A 134 0.58 -14.38 -8.71
CA SER A 134 0.45 -14.51 -7.26
C SER A 134 -0.73 -15.41 -6.87
N LEU A 135 -1.87 -15.30 -7.56
CA LEU A 135 -3.04 -16.15 -7.33
C LEU A 135 -2.82 -17.60 -7.77
N ILE A 136 -2.34 -17.80 -9.00
CA ILE A 136 -2.12 -19.15 -9.55
C ILE A 136 -1.13 -19.92 -8.69
N THR A 137 -0.07 -19.25 -8.27
CA THR A 137 0.96 -19.90 -7.47
C THR A 137 0.44 -20.24 -6.08
N GLY A 138 -0.37 -19.35 -5.47
CA GLY A 138 -0.87 -19.50 -4.09
C GLY A 138 0.23 -19.60 -3.02
N ASN A 139 1.50 -19.50 -3.41
CA ASN A 139 2.65 -19.68 -2.55
C ASN A 139 3.07 -18.33 -1.97
N ILE A 140 2.89 -18.21 -0.66
CA ILE A 140 3.26 -17.07 0.17
C ILE A 140 4.70 -16.61 -0.15
N THR A 141 5.65 -17.53 -0.28
CA THR A 141 7.06 -17.22 -0.54
C THR A 141 7.27 -16.50 -1.88
N ILE A 142 6.52 -16.87 -2.92
CA ILE A 142 6.63 -16.24 -4.25
C ILE A 142 6.01 -14.85 -4.23
N ILE A 143 4.87 -14.68 -3.55
CA ILE A 143 4.25 -13.36 -3.35
C ILE A 143 5.21 -12.44 -2.59
N LEU A 144 5.88 -12.95 -1.56
CA LEU A 144 6.89 -12.23 -0.80
C LEU A 144 8.06 -11.81 -1.67
N LEU A 145 8.61 -12.74 -2.47
CA LEU A 145 9.73 -12.47 -3.35
C LEU A 145 9.40 -11.36 -4.35
N VAL A 146 8.21 -11.39 -4.97
CA VAL A 146 7.77 -10.36 -5.93
C VAL A 146 7.65 -8.99 -5.25
N ASN A 147 7.07 -8.94 -4.05
CA ASN A 147 6.96 -7.68 -3.30
C ASN A 147 8.32 -7.14 -2.86
N ILE A 148 9.26 -8.00 -2.45
CA ILE A 148 10.63 -7.60 -2.12
C ILE A 148 11.36 -7.07 -3.37
N LEU A 149 11.21 -7.73 -4.52
CA LEU A 149 11.82 -7.26 -5.77
C LEU A 149 11.27 -5.90 -6.19
N LEU A 150 9.94 -5.69 -6.10
CA LEU A 150 9.31 -4.40 -6.35
C LEU A 150 9.82 -3.32 -5.40
N LEU A 151 9.96 -3.65 -4.11
CA LEU A 151 10.49 -2.75 -3.11
C LEU A 151 11.94 -2.35 -3.42
N ILE A 152 12.82 -3.30 -3.72
CA ILE A 152 14.22 -3.04 -4.09
C ILE A 152 14.26 -2.12 -5.30
N LEU A 153 13.41 -2.35 -6.29
CA LEU A 153 13.29 -1.51 -7.49
C LEU A 153 12.88 -0.08 -7.14
N ILE A 154 11.88 0.10 -6.26
CA ILE A 154 11.43 1.43 -5.81
C ILE A 154 12.54 2.14 -5.03
N LEU A 155 13.18 1.46 -4.08
CA LEU A 155 14.28 2.04 -3.29
C LEU A 155 15.46 2.44 -4.20
N SER A 156 15.82 1.59 -5.15
CA SER A 156 16.89 1.86 -6.13
C SER A 156 16.57 3.09 -6.97
N ILE A 157 15.36 3.19 -7.51
CA ILE A 157 14.96 4.33 -8.35
C ILE A 157 14.85 5.61 -7.51
N THR A 158 14.36 5.50 -6.28
CA THR A 158 14.26 6.60 -5.32
C THR A 158 15.65 7.12 -4.94
N TYR A 159 16.62 6.24 -4.73
CA TYR A 159 18.03 6.57 -4.48
C TYR A 159 18.69 7.25 -5.69
N ILE A 160 18.53 6.68 -6.90
CA ILE A 160 19.05 7.27 -8.15
C ILE A 160 18.43 8.65 -8.41
N ALA A 161 17.14 8.82 -8.10
CA ALA A 161 16.46 10.09 -8.23
C ALA A 161 17.01 11.16 -7.26
N HIS A 162 17.47 10.76 -6.08
CA HIS A 162 18.03 11.64 -5.05
C HIS A 162 19.46 12.10 -5.36
N LYS A 163 20.30 11.22 -5.91
CA LYS A 163 21.72 11.53 -6.24
C LYS A 163 21.89 12.68 -7.25
N ASN A 164 20.82 13.19 -7.86
CA ASN A 164 20.88 14.25 -8.85
C ASN A 164 20.88 15.65 -8.16
N PRO A 165 22.02 16.35 -8.07
CA PRO A 165 22.24 17.48 -7.16
C PRO A 165 21.43 18.74 -7.48
N ARG A 166 20.80 18.82 -8.66
CA ARG A 166 19.98 19.97 -9.07
C ARG A 166 18.58 20.04 -8.44
N LYS A 167 18.22 19.13 -7.51
CA LYS A 167 16.88 19.08 -6.89
C LYS A 167 16.94 19.07 -5.36
N LYS A 168 17.12 20.25 -4.75
CA LYS A 168 16.92 20.51 -3.31
C LYS A 168 15.43 20.36 -2.92
N GLY A 169 14.92 19.14 -2.91
CA GLY A 169 13.56 18.80 -2.50
C GLY A 169 13.57 17.68 -1.46
N GLN A 170 14.35 17.83 -0.39
CA GLN A 170 14.55 16.81 0.65
C GLN A 170 13.22 16.30 1.26
N SER A 171 12.19 17.16 1.33
CA SER A 171 10.91 16.79 1.95
C SER A 171 10.10 15.74 1.19
N ILE A 172 10.19 15.70 -0.14
CA ILE A 172 9.41 14.76 -0.95
C ILE A 172 10.07 13.37 -0.94
N HIS A 173 11.41 13.31 -0.90
CA HIS A 173 12.14 12.05 -0.85
C HIS A 173 11.79 11.25 0.42
N LEU A 174 11.68 11.92 1.57
CA LEU A 174 11.28 11.28 2.82
C LEU A 174 9.90 10.60 2.70
N ILE A 175 8.94 11.23 2.03
CA ILE A 175 7.59 10.65 1.84
C ILE A 175 7.69 9.31 1.09
N TYR A 176 8.52 9.23 0.05
CA TYR A 176 8.70 8.00 -0.71
C TYR A 176 9.41 6.90 0.09
N VAL A 177 10.45 7.26 0.85
CA VAL A 177 11.14 6.30 1.74
C VAL A 177 10.18 5.77 2.81
N LEU A 178 9.39 6.65 3.41
CA LEU A 178 8.36 6.28 4.38
C LEU A 178 7.28 5.37 3.77
N LEU A 179 6.83 5.65 2.53
CA LEU A 179 5.90 4.78 1.81
C LEU A 179 6.50 3.41 1.52
N SER A 180 7.77 3.34 1.12
CA SER A 180 8.48 2.07 0.95
C SER A 180 8.59 1.30 2.28
N LEU A 181 8.89 1.98 3.39
CA LEU A 181 8.92 1.36 4.72
C LEU A 181 7.55 0.84 5.13
N PHE A 182 6.49 1.64 4.94
CA PHE A 182 5.11 1.24 5.17
C PHE A 182 4.73 -0.02 4.38
N LEU A 183 5.16 -0.11 3.12
CA LEU A 183 4.94 -1.29 2.28
C LEU A 183 5.65 -2.52 2.84
N ILE A 184 6.92 -2.40 3.27
CA ILE A 184 7.66 -3.50 3.91
C ILE A 184 6.88 -4.05 5.11
N LEU A 185 6.47 -3.16 6.01
CA LEU A 185 5.74 -3.52 7.21
C LEU A 185 4.43 -4.25 6.88
N ASN A 186 3.71 -3.78 5.85
CA ASN A 186 2.46 -4.39 5.42
C ASN A 186 2.64 -5.73 4.72
N VAL A 187 3.72 -5.92 3.97
CA VAL A 187 4.11 -7.16 3.32
C VAL A 187 4.46 -8.19 4.39
N ILE A 188 5.30 -7.84 5.37
CA ILE A 188 5.65 -8.70 6.50
C ILE A 188 4.40 -9.18 7.25
N ASP A 189 3.46 -8.28 7.55
CA ASP A 189 2.20 -8.63 8.25
C ASP A 189 1.33 -9.62 7.48
N ILE A 190 1.29 -9.54 6.14
CA ILE A 190 0.49 -10.47 5.32
C ILE A 190 1.13 -11.85 5.24
N LEU A 191 2.46 -11.88 5.13
CA LEU A 191 3.17 -13.06 4.63
C LEU A 191 3.64 -14.00 5.73
N ILE A 192 3.71 -13.54 6.98
CA ILE A 192 4.11 -14.40 8.09
C ILE A 192 2.89 -14.63 8.99
N PRO A 193 2.01 -15.59 8.62
CA PRO A 193 0.90 -15.97 9.48
C PRO A 193 1.44 -16.41 10.86
N ASN A 194 0.85 -15.89 11.93
CA ASN A 194 1.27 -16.13 13.32
C ASN A 194 2.61 -15.50 13.75
N PHE A 195 3.13 -14.49 13.04
CA PHE A 195 4.29 -13.72 13.49
C PHE A 195 3.90 -12.86 14.71
N LEU A 196 3.85 -13.52 15.88
CA LEU A 196 3.56 -13.01 17.22
C LEU A 196 2.56 -11.85 17.23
N GLN A 197 1.30 -12.12 17.60
CA GLN A 197 0.23 -11.11 17.77
C GLN A 197 0.69 -9.79 18.43
N LEU A 198 1.68 -9.84 19.32
CA LEU A 198 2.31 -8.67 19.91
C LEU A 198 2.99 -7.74 18.87
N TYR A 199 3.76 -8.30 17.93
CA TYR A 199 4.40 -7.53 16.86
C TYR A 199 3.41 -7.03 15.82
N GLN A 200 2.29 -7.73 15.59
CA GLN A 200 1.22 -7.25 14.71
C GLN A 200 0.68 -5.89 15.18
N LEU A 201 0.39 -5.74 16.47
CA LEU A 201 -0.05 -4.45 17.03
C LEU A 201 1.02 -3.37 16.86
N MET A 202 2.29 -3.70 17.12
CA MET A 202 3.40 -2.76 16.92
C MET A 202 3.55 -2.33 15.45
N ILE A 203 3.39 -3.28 14.52
CA ILE A 203 3.40 -3.02 13.07
C ILE A 203 2.23 -2.10 12.70
N TYR A 204 1.03 -2.29 13.27
CA TYR A 204 -0.12 -1.43 12.99
C TYR A 204 0.09 -0.01 13.50
N LEU A 205 0.57 0.14 14.73
CA LEU A 205 0.90 1.44 15.30
C LEU A 205 2.00 2.16 14.50
N LEU A 206 3.06 1.43 14.11
CA LEU A 206 4.15 1.97 13.30
C LEU A 206 3.66 2.39 11.91
N SER A 207 2.88 1.54 11.24
CA SER A 207 2.27 1.83 9.94
C SER A 207 1.34 3.04 10.00
N ILE A 208 0.48 3.14 11.02
CA ILE A 208 -0.37 4.31 11.26
C ILE A 208 0.50 5.56 11.46
N GLY A 209 1.52 5.49 12.32
CA GLY A 209 2.42 6.61 12.58
C GLY A 209 3.13 7.11 11.32
N ILE A 210 3.62 6.19 10.49
CA ILE A 210 4.23 6.51 9.19
C ILE A 210 3.21 7.19 8.27
N PHE A 211 1.99 6.66 8.17
CA PHE A 211 0.98 7.18 7.27
C PHE A 211 0.47 8.57 7.72
N LEU A 212 0.28 8.77 9.03
CA LEU A 212 -0.06 10.06 9.61
C LEU A 212 1.06 11.09 9.43
N LEU A 213 2.33 10.68 9.51
CA LEU A 213 3.47 11.55 9.23
C LEU A 213 3.48 11.99 7.76
N ILE A 214 3.26 11.05 6.83
CA ILE A 214 3.10 11.37 5.41
C ILE A 214 1.95 12.34 5.20
N PHE A 215 0.78 12.05 5.77
CA PHE A 215 -0.41 12.88 5.69
C PHE A 215 -0.15 14.30 6.20
N TYR A 216 0.43 14.44 7.40
CA TYR A 216 0.80 15.73 7.98
C TYR A 216 1.76 16.51 7.07
N LYS A 217 2.78 15.84 6.51
CA LYS A 217 3.72 16.50 5.58
C LYS A 217 3.09 16.92 4.26
N VAL A 218 2.15 16.13 3.74
CA VAL A 218 1.41 16.48 2.53
C VAL A 218 0.51 17.68 2.80
N LEU A 219 -0.28 17.65 3.88
CA LEU A 219 -1.19 18.76 4.23
C LEU A 219 -0.46 20.05 4.55
N LYS A 220 0.62 19.99 5.35
CA LYS A 220 1.44 21.18 5.66
C LYS A 220 1.98 21.84 4.39
N LYS A 221 2.20 21.06 3.33
CA LYS A 221 2.69 21.56 2.05
C LYS A 221 1.57 22.00 1.12
N SER A 222 0.33 21.57 1.35
CA SER A 222 -0.84 21.95 0.56
C SER A 222 -1.58 23.18 1.11
N GLY A 223 -1.58 23.38 2.43
CA GLY A 223 -2.32 24.46 3.11
C GLY A 223 -1.46 25.58 3.70
N SER A 224 -0.19 25.68 3.31
CA SER A 224 0.70 26.78 3.70
C SER A 224 0.58 27.91 2.68
N ASP A 225 -0.51 28.65 2.76
CA ASP A 225 -0.55 30.09 2.48
C ASP A 225 -0.70 30.83 3.81
#